data_AF-I0WBA1-F1
#
_entry.id   AF-I0WBA1-F1
#
_cell.length_a   1.000
_cell.length_b   1.000
_cell.length_c   1.000
_cell.angle_alpha   90.00
_cell.angle_beta   90.00
_cell.angle_gamma   90.00
#
_symmetry.space_group_name_H-M   'P 1'
#
loop_
_entity.id
_entity.type
_entity.pdbx_description
1 polymer ?
#
loop_
_entity_poly.entity_id
_entity_poly.type
_entity_poly.pdbx_seq_one_letter_code
_entity_poly.pdbx_strand_id
1 'polypeptide(L)'
;MKLQIDSTDQLIYENEILQLTVVGGIKLEGLDRMRSTLKVQLQQSRRPPVRHNLDLYNDTQLEKFIRKCAERLEIGTSIISASLGELTEELEKYRLQEIKNREENLKPRFKKISTFSTTIM
;
A
#
# COMPACT_ATOMS: atom_id res chain seq x y z
N MET A 1 2.62 -12.87 4.98
CA MET A 1 2.21 -12.10 3.79
C MET A 1 3.25 -11.03 3.46
N LYS A 2 3.24 -10.44 2.25
CA LYS A 2 4.18 -9.38 1.84
C LYS A 2 3.54 -8.43 0.80
N LEU A 3 3.65 -7.12 1.01
CA LEU A 3 3.26 -6.11 0.02
C LEU A 3 4.25 -6.10 -1.16
N GLN A 4 3.74 -6.04 -2.39
CA GLN A 4 4.52 -5.94 -3.62
C GLN A 4 4.14 -4.68 -4.40
N ILE A 5 5.10 -4.13 -5.16
CA ILE A 5 4.90 -2.95 -6.01
C ILE A 5 5.09 -3.38 -7.46
N ASP A 6 4.12 -3.09 -8.33
CA ASP A 6 4.24 -3.30 -9.78
C ASP A 6 4.65 -2.00 -10.49
N SER A 7 5.23 -2.14 -11.68
CA SER A 7 5.64 -1.14 -12.67
C SER A 7 4.62 -0.04 -13.01
N THR A 8 3.37 -0.16 -12.53
CA THR A 8 2.26 0.79 -12.74
C THR A 8 1.82 1.50 -11.44
N ASP A 9 2.71 1.65 -10.45
CA ASP A 9 2.41 2.21 -9.11
C ASP A 9 1.28 1.48 -8.36
N GLN A 10 1.08 0.19 -8.66
CA GLN A 10 0.11 -0.63 -7.95
C GLN A 10 0.76 -1.22 -6.70
N LEU A 11 0.04 -1.17 -5.58
CA LEU A 11 0.44 -1.86 -4.36
C LEU A 11 -0.43 -3.10 -4.19
N ILE A 12 0.20 -4.26 -4.10
CA ILE A 12 -0.47 -5.57 -4.13
C ILE A 12 -0.21 -6.27 -2.80
N TYR A 13 -1.29 -6.57 -2.09
CA TYR A 13 -1.30 -7.42 -0.90
C TYR A 13 -2.00 -8.73 -1.22
N GLU A 14 -1.40 -9.85 -0.82
CA GLU A 14 -1.91 -11.18 -1.12
C GLU A 14 -1.82 -12.11 0.08
N ASN A 15 -2.87 -12.92 0.23
CA ASN A 15 -2.89 -14.10 1.08
C ASN A 15 -3.42 -15.30 0.29
N GLU A 16 -3.63 -16.43 0.96
CA GLU A 16 -4.05 -17.69 0.33
C GLU A 16 -5.41 -17.59 -0.39
N ILE A 17 -6.27 -16.66 0.01
CA ILE A 17 -7.65 -16.55 -0.46
C ILE A 17 -7.83 -15.34 -1.38
N LEU A 18 -7.31 -14.19 -0.95
CA LEU A 18 -7.55 -12.88 -1.55
C LEU A 18 -6.28 -12.24 -2.10
N GLN A 19 -6.45 -11.52 -3.20
CA GLN A 19 -5.53 -10.50 -3.68
C GLN A 19 -6.23 -9.15 -3.60
N LEU A 20 -5.60 -8.22 -2.88
CA LEU A 20 -6.01 -6.84 -2.73
C LEU A 20 -5.03 -5.96 -3.48
N THR A 21 -5.52 -5.15 -4.40
CA THR A 21 -4.71 -4.21 -5.17
C THR A 21 -5.16 -2.79 -4.90
N VAL A 22 -4.24 -1.95 -4.45
CA VAL A 22 -4.37 -0.50 -4.46
C VAL A 22 -4.00 -0.01 -5.86
N VAL A 23 -4.99 0.50 -6.58
CA VAL A 23 -4.83 0.99 -7.95
C VAL A 23 -4.37 2.44 -7.91
N GLY A 24 -3.21 2.73 -8.51
CA GLY A 24 -2.64 4.08 -8.59
C GLY A 24 -2.03 4.59 -7.28
N GLY A 25 -1.66 3.67 -6.38
CA GLY A 25 -0.99 3.97 -5.12
C GLY A 25 -1.85 4.72 -4.09
N ILE A 26 -1.17 5.27 -3.09
CA ILE A 26 -1.74 6.12 -2.05
C ILE A 26 -0.96 7.42 -1.92
N LYS A 27 -1.64 8.48 -1.49
CA LYS A 27 -0.97 9.76 -1.18
C LYS A 27 -0.04 9.59 0.01
N LEU A 28 1.15 10.19 -0.02
CA LEU A 28 2.05 10.18 1.14
C LEU A 28 1.72 11.31 2.14
N GLU A 29 1.11 12.40 1.69
CA GLU A 29 0.66 13.50 2.55
C GLU A 29 -0.72 13.24 3.17
N GLY A 30 -1.05 13.93 4.26
CA GLY A 30 -2.33 13.79 4.95
C GLY A 30 -2.47 12.41 5.56
N LEU A 31 -1.72 12.17 6.62
CA LEU A 31 -1.65 10.87 7.31
C LEU A 31 -2.93 10.55 8.10
N ASP A 32 -3.83 11.51 8.25
CA ASP A 32 -5.16 11.39 8.86
C ASP A 32 -6.18 10.64 7.98
N ARG A 33 -5.85 10.38 6.71
CA ARG A 33 -6.73 9.73 5.73
C ARG A 33 -5.98 8.72 4.88
N MET A 34 -6.69 7.69 4.42
CA MET A 34 -6.16 6.67 3.51
C MET A 34 -7.12 6.39 2.37
N ARG A 35 -7.33 7.43 1.54
CA ARG A 35 -8.17 7.32 0.34
C ARG A 35 -7.45 6.55 -0.75
N SER A 36 -8.08 5.49 -1.23
CA SER A 36 -7.54 4.64 -2.29
C SER A 36 -8.64 4.06 -3.17
N THR A 37 -8.26 3.61 -4.36
CA THR A 37 -9.11 2.74 -5.17
C THR A 37 -8.65 1.30 -4.97
N LEU A 38 -9.48 0.50 -4.31
CA LEU A 38 -9.20 -0.91 -4.08
C LEU A 38 -9.83 -1.79 -5.15
N LYS A 39 -9.11 -2.86 -5.50
CA LYS A 39 -9.58 -4.01 -6.26
C LYS A 39 -9.37 -5.26 -5.39
N VAL A 40 -10.46 -5.95 -5.08
CA VAL A 40 -10.46 -7.17 -4.26
C VAL A 40 -10.87 -8.34 -5.14
N GLN A 41 -10.07 -9.40 -5.16
CA GLN A 41 -10.33 -10.60 -5.96
C GLN A 41 -9.90 -11.86 -5.23
N LEU A 42 -10.54 -12.98 -5.57
CA LEU A 42 -10.11 -14.29 -5.12
C LEU A 42 -8.92 -14.77 -5.98
N GLN A 43 -7.91 -15.38 -5.35
CA GLN A 43 -6.71 -15.90 -6.03
C GLN A 43 -7.05 -16.95 -7.10
N GLN A 44 -8.03 -17.82 -6.84
CA GLN A 44 -8.35 -18.97 -7.70
C GLN A 44 -9.84 -18.99 -8.10
N SER A 45 -10.37 -17.87 -8.60
CA SER A 45 -11.79 -17.78 -8.97
C SER A 45 -12.03 -17.09 -10.31
N ARG A 46 -13.11 -17.50 -10.97
CA ARG A 46 -13.68 -16.79 -12.13
C ARG A 46 -14.60 -15.63 -11.72
N ARG A 47 -14.91 -15.48 -10.42
CA ARG A 47 -15.75 -14.37 -9.95
C ARG A 47 -15.08 -13.04 -10.26
N PRO A 48 -15.81 -12.05 -10.79
CA PRO A 48 -15.23 -10.78 -11.15
C PRO A 48 -14.74 -10.03 -9.91
N PRO A 49 -13.61 -9.31 -10.01
CA PRO A 49 -13.08 -8.53 -8.90
C PRO A 49 -14.05 -7.40 -8.50
N VAL A 50 -14.10 -7.08 -7.22
CA VAL A 50 -14.85 -5.94 -6.70
C VAL A 50 -13.92 -4.72 -6.65
N ARG A 51 -14.36 -3.61 -7.26
CA ARG A 51 -13.62 -2.34 -7.22
C ARG A 51 -14.40 -1.25 -6.52
N HIS A 52 -13.72 -0.45 -5.71
CA HIS A 52 -14.33 0.71 -5.06
C HIS A 52 -13.29 1.75 -4.65
N ASN A 53 -13.65 3.03 -4.72
CA ASN A 53 -12.90 4.10 -4.08
C ASN A 53 -13.46 4.31 -2.68
N LEU A 54 -12.58 4.31 -1.67
CA LEU A 54 -12.95 4.53 -0.28
C LEU A 54 -11.79 5.11 0.51
N ASP A 55 -12.10 5.65 1.69
CA ASP A 55 -11.11 5.91 2.73
C ASP A 55 -11.02 4.72 3.69
N LEU A 56 -9.84 4.09 3.79
CA LEU A 56 -9.62 2.93 4.65
C LEU A 56 -9.72 3.26 6.14
N TYR A 57 -9.59 4.52 6.52
CA TYR A 57 -9.79 4.98 7.90
C TYR A 57 -11.24 5.36 8.22
N ASN A 58 -12.14 5.29 7.23
CA ASN A 58 -13.56 5.55 7.45
C ASN A 58 -14.32 4.24 7.66
N ASP A 59 -14.61 3.91 8.92
CA ASP A 59 -15.29 2.66 9.31
C ASP A 59 -16.60 2.43 8.56
N THR A 60 -17.41 3.48 8.36
CA THR A 60 -18.70 3.36 7.66
C THR A 60 -18.52 2.97 6.19
N GLN A 61 -17.53 3.56 5.50
CA GLN A 61 -17.22 3.18 4.11
C GLN A 61 -16.60 1.79 4.04
N LEU A 62 -15.70 1.47 4.97
CA LEU A 62 -15.02 0.19 5.05
C LEU A 62 -16.02 -0.95 5.27
N GLU A 63 -16.94 -0.81 6.22
CA GLU A 63 -17.96 -1.82 6.51
C GLU A 63 -18.89 -2.07 5.30
N LYS A 64 -19.35 -1.01 4.63
CA LYS A 64 -20.13 -1.12 3.39
C LYS A 64 -19.36 -1.84 2.31
N PHE A 65 -18.06 -1.58 2.19
CA PHE A 65 -17.20 -2.25 1.22
C PHE A 65 -16.97 -3.73 1.56
N ILE A 66 -16.77 -4.06 2.84
CA ILE A 66 -16.66 -5.45 3.32
C ILE A 66 -17.91 -6.25 2.97
N ARG A 67 -19.11 -5.73 3.28
CA ARG A 67 -20.38 -6.39 2.95
C ARG A 67 -20.54 -6.60 1.44
N LYS A 68 -20.24 -5.58 0.63
CA LYS A 68 -20.27 -5.67 -0.84
C LYS A 68 -19.30 -6.73 -1.38
N CYS A 69 -18.10 -6.83 -0.80
CA CYS A 69 -17.13 -7.86 -1.19
C CYS A 69 -17.60 -9.25 -0.79
N ALA A 70 -18.15 -9.41 0.41
CA ALA A 70 -18.65 -10.69 0.92
C ALA A 70 -19.76 -11.24 0.02
N GLU A 71 -20.73 -10.39 -0.34
CA GLU A 71 -21.82 -10.75 -1.24
C GLU A 71 -21.35 -11.15 -2.64
N ARG A 72 -20.44 -10.36 -3.24
CA ARG A 72 -20.02 -10.58 -4.64
C ARG A 72 -19.00 -11.71 -4.81
N LEU A 73 -18.16 -11.93 -3.80
CA LEU A 73 -17.13 -12.96 -3.82
C LEU A 73 -17.60 -14.25 -3.15
N GLU A 74 -18.75 -14.21 -2.47
CA GLU A 74 -19.33 -15.31 -1.69
C GLU A 74 -18.36 -15.83 -0.62
N ILE A 75 -17.75 -14.90 0.13
CA ILE A 75 -16.84 -15.22 1.23
C ILE A 75 -17.26 -14.51 2.52
N GLY A 76 -16.89 -15.08 3.66
CA GLY A 76 -17.19 -14.49 4.96
C GLY A 76 -16.61 -13.09 5.14
N THR A 77 -17.37 -12.20 5.77
CA THR A 77 -16.95 -10.83 6.09
C THR A 77 -15.69 -10.79 6.96
N SER A 78 -15.49 -11.77 7.85
CA SER A 78 -14.30 -11.89 8.70
C SER A 78 -13.00 -12.00 7.91
N ILE A 79 -12.99 -12.79 6.82
CA ILE A 79 -11.81 -12.98 5.96
C ILE A 79 -11.44 -11.66 5.27
N ILE A 80 -12.45 -10.95 4.75
CA ILE A 80 -12.25 -9.66 4.07
C ILE A 80 -11.79 -8.61 5.08
N SER A 81 -12.43 -8.55 6.25
CA SER A 81 -12.09 -7.59 7.30
C SER A 81 -10.66 -7.78 7.78
N ALA A 82 -10.23 -9.02 8.02
CA ALA A 82 -8.85 -9.31 8.41
C ALA A 82 -7.86 -8.88 7.32
N SER A 83 -8.15 -9.24 6.05
CA SER A 83 -7.26 -8.93 4.93
C SER A 83 -7.14 -7.42 4.68
N LEU A 84 -8.23 -6.66 4.83
CA LEU A 84 -8.21 -5.20 4.71
C LEU A 84 -7.48 -4.52 5.87
N GLY A 85 -7.58 -5.07 7.09
CA GLY A 85 -6.81 -4.61 8.24
C GLY A 85 -5.31 -4.79 8.03
N GLU A 86 -4.89 -5.99 7.60
CA GLU A 86 -3.50 -6.30 7.27
C GLU A 86 -2.98 -5.41 6.13
N LEU A 87 -3.76 -5.20 5.06
CA LEU A 87 -3.41 -4.27 4.00
C LEU A 87 -3.19 -2.86 4.55
N THR A 88 -4.08 -2.38 5.43
CA THR A 88 -4.00 -1.03 6.00
C THR A 88 -2.69 -0.85 6.78
N GLU A 89 -2.32 -1.82 7.61
CA GLU A 89 -1.07 -1.80 8.37
C GLU A 89 0.16 -1.77 7.43
N GLU A 90 0.16 -2.57 6.36
CA GLU A 90 1.25 -2.58 5.39
C GLU A 90 1.35 -1.26 4.60
N LEU A 91 0.21 -0.62 4.29
CA LEU A 91 0.18 0.70 3.66
C LEU A 91 0.70 1.81 4.58
N GLU A 92 0.47 1.72 5.88
CA GLU A 92 1.03 2.64 6.87
C GLU A 92 2.55 2.53 6.92
N LYS A 93 3.08 1.31 7.02
CA LYS A 93 4.52 1.04 6.98
C LYS A 93 5.13 1.58 5.69
N TYR A 94 4.47 1.33 4.56
CA TYR A 94 4.88 1.85 3.25
C TYR A 94 4.94 3.39 3.23
N ARG A 95 3.90 4.10 3.71
CA ARG A 95 3.90 5.57 3.76
C ARG A 95 5.07 6.11 4.58
N LEU A 96 5.27 5.56 5.77
CA LEU A 96 6.35 5.99 6.66
C LEU A 96 7.73 5.77 6.02
N GLN A 97 7.92 4.62 5.35
CA GLN A 97 9.18 4.33 4.67
C GLN A 97 9.42 5.28 3.49
N GLU A 98 8.40 5.54 2.66
CA GLU A 98 8.53 6.44 1.51
C GLU A 98 8.76 7.90 1.91
N ILE A 99 8.14 8.36 3.00
CA ILE A 99 8.40 9.70 3.56
C ILE A 99 9.87 9.80 3.98
N LYS A 100 10.39 8.82 4.74
CA LYS A 100 11.80 8.79 5.16
C LYS A 100 12.74 8.78 3.96
N ASN A 101 12.46 7.93 2.96
CA ASN A 101 13.25 7.85 1.73
C ASN A 101 13.31 9.21 1.01
N ARG A 102 12.19 9.95 0.93
CA ARG A 102 12.15 11.28 0.33
C ARG A 102 12.96 12.30 1.11
N GLU A 103 12.87 12.30 2.43
CA GLU A 103 13.65 13.19 3.30
C GLU A 103 15.16 12.95 3.18
N GLU A 104 15.60 11.69 3.10
CA GLU A 104 17.01 11.33 2.94
C GLU A 104 17.58 11.75 1.58
N ASN A 105 16.80 11.60 0.50
CA ASN A 105 17.22 12.02 -0.83
C ASN A 105 17.34 13.55 -0.99
N LEU A 106 16.65 14.31 -0.14
CA LEU A 106 16.73 15.77 -0.11
C LEU A 106 17.94 16.29 0.70
N LYS A 107 18.60 15.45 1.51
CA LYS A 107 19.80 15.86 2.26
C LYS A 107 20.99 16.01 1.30
N PRO A 108 21.70 17.16 1.30
CA PRO A 108 22.87 17.34 0.45
C PRO A 108 23.95 16.32 0.81
N ARG A 109 24.35 15.48 -0.16
CA ARG A 109 25.48 14.56 -0.04
C ARG A 109 26.78 15.37 -0.03
N PHE A 110 27.29 15.71 1.15
CA PHE A 110 28.65 16.23 1.28
C PHE A 110 29.66 15.13 0.93
N LYS A 111 30.22 15.17 -0.28
CA LYS A 111 31.40 14.37 -0.64
C LYS A 111 32.60 14.92 0.13
N LYS A 112 33.23 14.10 0.97
CA LYS A 112 34.55 14.42 1.52
C LYS A 112 35.53 14.52 0.35
N ILE A 113 36.03 15.71 0.06
CA ILE A 113 37.15 15.90 -0.85
C ILE A 113 38.40 15.46 -0.08
N SER A 114 39.01 14.35 -0.47
CA SER A 114 40.32 13.97 0.05
C SER A 114 41.35 14.99 -0.46
N THR A 115 41.91 15.78 0.44
CA THR A 115 43.05 16.65 0.16
C THR A 115 44.25 15.78 -0.19
N PHE A 116 44.66 15.82 -1.45
CA PHE A 116 45.96 15.29 -1.87
C PHE A 116 47.03 16.13 -1.18
N SER A 117 47.83 15.52 -0.30
CA SER A 117 49.03 16.16 0.24
C SER A 117 50.03 16.31 -0.89
N THR A 118 50.32 17.55 -1.26
CA THR A 118 51.45 17.92 -2.10
C THR A 118 52.74 17.62 -1.33
N THR A 119 53.40 16.51 -1.63
CA THR A 119 54.82 16.36 -1.31
C THR A 119 55.60 17.07 -2.40
N ILE A 120 56.10 18.25 -2.05
CA ILE A 120 57.07 19.00 -2.85
C ILE A 120 58.42 18.27 -2.68
N MET A 121 59.01 17.83 -3.79
CA MET A 121 60.42 17.40 -3.90
C MET A 121 61.09 18.29 -4.94
#